data_AF-A0A0J8H0J8-F1
#
_entry.id   AF-A0A0J8H0J8-F1
#
_cell.length_a   1.000
_cell.length_b   1.000
_cell.length_c   1.000
_cell.angle_alpha   90.00
_cell.angle_beta   90.00
_cell.angle_gamma   90.00
#
_symmetry.space_group_name_H-M   'P 1'
#
loop_
_entity.id
_entity.type
_entity.pdbx_description
1 polymer ?
#
loop_
_entity_poly.entity_id
_entity_poly.type
_entity_poly.pdbx_seq_one_letter_code
_entity_poly.pdbx_strand_id
1 'polypeptide(L)'
;MIRFVKQLVLSCFVLMLCSCGGNSTESNSAIILDDSSSGNQGNGQQGSGGSGLNAQKFIPIQTFTLDSDGPNLGKTAYQLIWQVFGVGSIESPDLYSKDHTEVEHIVEATDDVVGHYFNFLAHRDLDYNKGVVSDRQRNEIKAYDNSNPNLLGYEGETFQYSWKFKVSSELELSSKFSHFFQLKAKNAVNSFANGDDDQPIVTISGVEKSASGNELQVRYSKGTDTLGVMTSDVYLAKLNWGSITDEWLQIFVQATYAENGHLVLEITRLRDNNKILSIEESGIDLLRANDSNDFVRPKWGIYRSISEAESLRTDEEKVSFANFVVTKGVLQE
;
A
#
# COMPACT_ATOMS: atom_id res chain seq x y z
N MET A 1 -19.14 52.30 42.91
CA MET A 1 -19.79 53.13 41.87
C MET A 1 -19.83 52.30 40.60
N ILE A 2 -21.04 51.93 40.18
CA ILE A 2 -21.46 51.36 38.87
C ILE A 2 -20.95 49.95 38.51
N ARG A 3 -21.86 48.99 38.73
CA ARG A 3 -21.99 47.70 38.04
C ARG A 3 -22.42 47.93 36.59
N PHE A 4 -22.00 47.08 35.65
CA PHE A 4 -22.88 46.64 34.57
C PHE A 4 -22.66 45.17 34.23
N VAL A 5 -23.80 44.50 34.10
CA VAL A 5 -24.05 43.07 33.86
C VAL A 5 -24.73 42.98 32.49
N LYS A 6 -24.70 41.78 31.90
CA LYS A 6 -25.50 41.25 30.76
C LYS A 6 -24.72 41.30 29.42
N GLN A 7 -24.78 40.30 28.54
CA GLN A 7 -25.82 39.27 28.36
C GLN A 7 -25.26 38.07 27.57
N LEU A 8 -25.66 36.88 28.01
CA LEU A 8 -25.53 35.61 27.31
C LEU A 8 -26.53 35.59 26.14
N VAL A 9 -26.08 35.31 24.91
CA VAL A 9 -26.97 34.99 23.78
C VAL A 9 -26.80 33.51 23.46
N LEU A 10 -27.80 32.74 23.87
CA LEU A 10 -27.99 31.34 23.53
C LEU A 10 -28.76 31.30 22.20
N SER A 11 -28.12 30.85 21.13
CA SER A 11 -28.79 30.66 19.84
C SER A 11 -29.22 29.20 19.71
N CYS A 12 -30.52 28.95 19.90
CA CYS A 12 -31.18 27.69 19.56
C CYS A 12 -31.10 27.47 18.03
N PHE A 13 -30.48 26.38 17.59
CA PHE A 13 -30.70 25.85 16.26
C PHE A 13 -31.81 24.79 16.32
N VAL A 14 -32.82 25.01 15.50
CA VAL A 14 -34.04 24.22 15.36
C VAL A 14 -33.74 22.95 14.56
N LEU A 15 -34.15 21.80 15.09
CA LEU A 15 -34.30 20.55 14.34
C LEU A 15 -35.36 20.74 13.26
N MET A 16 -35.02 20.39 12.01
CA MET A 16 -36.00 20.13 10.97
C MET A 16 -35.81 18.69 10.46
N LEU A 17 -36.74 17.82 10.87
CA LEU A 17 -36.97 16.52 10.24
C LEU A 17 -37.79 16.74 8.97
N CYS A 18 -37.30 16.23 7.85
CA CYS A 18 -38.11 15.86 6.69
C CYS A 18 -37.51 14.64 6.02
N SER A 19 -38.40 13.82 5.48
CA SER A 19 -38.29 12.39 5.24
C SER A 19 -38.25 12.06 3.74
N CYS A 20 -37.76 10.86 3.43
CA CYS A 20 -37.97 10.02 2.23
C CYS A 20 -37.27 10.41 0.91
N GLY A 21 -36.46 9.48 0.39
CA GLY A 21 -36.14 9.40 -1.04
C GLY A 21 -35.00 8.46 -1.41
N GLY A 22 -35.30 7.17 -1.63
CA GLY A 22 -34.84 6.40 -2.81
C GLY A 22 -33.38 5.99 -2.96
N ASN A 23 -33.08 4.77 -2.52
CA ASN A 23 -32.39 3.68 -3.23
C ASN A 23 -31.35 3.98 -4.33
N SER A 24 -30.09 3.62 -4.09
CA SER A 24 -29.29 2.67 -4.91
C SER A 24 -27.82 2.71 -4.45
N THR A 25 -27.37 1.68 -3.75
CA THR A 25 -25.94 1.37 -3.62
C THR A 25 -25.78 -0.12 -3.88
N GLU A 26 -25.26 -0.43 -5.06
CA GLU A 26 -24.70 -1.74 -5.36
C GLU A 26 -23.51 -1.96 -4.44
N SER A 27 -23.58 -3.04 -3.66
CA SER A 27 -22.52 -3.48 -2.76
C SER A 27 -21.71 -4.54 -3.49
N ASN A 28 -20.50 -4.20 -3.92
CA ASN A 28 -19.53 -5.21 -4.35
C ASN A 28 -19.11 -6.04 -3.13
N SER A 29 -19.30 -7.35 -3.26
CA SER A 29 -19.17 -8.30 -2.17
C SER A 29 -17.70 -8.68 -2.00
N ALA A 30 -17.06 -8.24 -0.91
CA ALA A 30 -15.84 -8.88 -0.42
C ALA A 30 -16.23 -10.28 0.12
N ILE A 31 -15.72 -11.34 -0.51
CA ILE A 31 -15.90 -12.70 0.02
C ILE A 31 -14.83 -12.94 1.09
N ILE A 32 -15.24 -12.86 2.36
CA ILE A 32 -14.48 -13.38 3.50
C ILE A 32 -14.94 -14.82 3.70
N LEU A 33 -14.01 -15.79 3.57
CA LEU A 33 -14.28 -17.19 3.88
C LEU A 33 -14.02 -17.41 5.38
N ASP A 34 -15.09 -17.69 6.13
CA ASP A 34 -15.03 -18.08 7.54
C ASP A 34 -15.24 -19.59 7.65
N ASP A 35 -14.38 -20.27 8.41
CA ASP A 35 -14.35 -21.73 8.58
C ASP A 35 -15.00 -22.14 9.90
N SER A 36 -16.14 -22.85 9.83
CA SER A 36 -16.55 -23.72 10.93
C SER A 36 -17.45 -24.88 10.49
N SER A 37 -16.89 -26.08 10.65
CA SER A 37 -17.53 -27.36 11.06
C SER A 37 -18.30 -28.22 10.03
N SER A 38 -17.59 -29.28 9.59
CA SER A 38 -17.96 -30.71 9.62
C SER A 38 -19.43 -31.14 9.43
N GLY A 39 -19.71 -31.68 8.24
CA GLY A 39 -20.08 -33.10 8.06
C GLY A 39 -21.57 -33.48 7.95
N ASN A 40 -22.05 -33.71 6.73
CA ASN A 40 -22.74 -34.97 6.37
C ASN A 40 -22.87 -35.16 4.84
N GLN A 41 -22.82 -36.42 4.38
CA GLN A 41 -22.84 -36.86 2.98
C GLN A 41 -24.21 -36.76 2.30
N GLY A 42 -24.21 -36.55 0.97
CA GLY A 42 -25.37 -36.75 0.10
C GLY A 42 -25.05 -36.52 -1.39
N ASN A 43 -25.26 -37.55 -2.20
CA ASN A 43 -24.95 -37.70 -3.63
C ASN A 43 -26.01 -37.04 -4.54
N GLY A 44 -25.65 -36.42 -5.69
CA GLY A 44 -26.61 -36.07 -6.75
C GLY A 44 -26.26 -34.94 -7.73
N GLN A 45 -25.80 -35.34 -8.94
CA GLN A 45 -25.94 -34.76 -10.30
C GLN A 45 -26.10 -33.25 -10.60
N GLN A 46 -25.18 -32.80 -11.45
CA GLN A 46 -25.30 -31.91 -12.63
C GLN A 46 -26.17 -30.64 -12.59
N GLY A 47 -25.50 -29.49 -12.68
CA GLY A 47 -26.09 -28.21 -13.07
C GLY A 47 -25.02 -27.14 -13.34
N SER A 48 -24.71 -26.95 -14.62
CA SER A 48 -24.26 -25.74 -15.33
C SER A 48 -23.89 -24.49 -14.52
N GLY A 49 -22.71 -23.93 -14.81
CA GLY A 49 -22.42 -22.51 -14.52
C GLY A 49 -21.00 -22.17 -14.08
N GLY A 50 -19.97 -22.89 -14.55
CA GLY A 50 -18.60 -22.45 -14.35
C GLY A 50 -18.28 -21.34 -15.33
N SER A 51 -18.47 -20.08 -14.93
CA SER A 51 -17.82 -18.94 -15.59
C SER A 51 -16.31 -19.07 -15.36
N GLY A 52 -15.66 -19.85 -16.22
CA GLY A 52 -14.21 -19.81 -16.36
C GLY A 52 -13.85 -18.42 -16.85
N LEU A 53 -13.47 -17.55 -15.92
CA LEU A 53 -12.73 -16.34 -16.27
C LEU A 53 -11.46 -16.83 -16.97
N ASN A 54 -11.39 -16.59 -18.29
CA ASN A 54 -10.15 -16.78 -19.02
C ASN A 54 -9.12 -15.85 -18.36
N ALA A 55 -8.25 -16.41 -17.52
CA ALA A 55 -7.12 -15.68 -17.01
C ALA A 55 -6.28 -15.28 -18.23
N GLN A 56 -6.32 -14.00 -18.59
CA GLN A 56 -5.54 -13.47 -19.71
C GLN A 56 -4.08 -13.84 -19.50
N LYS A 57 -3.46 -14.38 -20.54
CA LYS A 57 -2.10 -14.91 -20.43
C LYS A 57 -1.13 -13.73 -20.40
N PHE A 58 -0.43 -13.54 -19.29
CA PHE A 58 0.62 -12.54 -19.18
C PHE A 58 1.91 -13.02 -19.87
N ILE A 59 2.43 -12.23 -20.79
CA ILE A 59 3.71 -12.47 -21.48
C ILE A 59 4.74 -11.46 -20.95
N PRO A 60 5.78 -11.92 -20.24
CA PRO A 60 6.80 -11.02 -19.69
C PRO A 60 7.66 -10.43 -20.81
N ILE A 61 7.96 -9.13 -20.70
CA ILE A 61 8.87 -8.39 -21.57
C ILE A 61 10.21 -8.17 -20.86
N GLN A 62 10.16 -7.68 -19.62
CA GLN A 62 11.35 -7.40 -18.82
C GLN A 62 11.05 -7.69 -17.36
N THR A 63 11.94 -8.43 -16.71
CA THR A 63 11.89 -8.72 -15.27
C THR A 63 13.09 -8.12 -14.56
N PHE A 64 12.85 -7.56 -13.38
CA PHE A 64 13.84 -7.12 -12.41
C PHE A 64 13.62 -7.87 -11.12
N THR A 65 14.71 -8.26 -10.46
CA THR A 65 14.68 -8.96 -9.17
C THR A 65 15.57 -8.22 -8.19
N LEU A 66 15.09 -8.08 -6.95
CA LEU A 66 15.89 -7.60 -5.81
C LEU A 66 15.79 -8.66 -4.71
N ASP A 67 16.92 -9.30 -4.45
CA ASP A 67 17.12 -10.28 -3.41
C ASP A 67 18.21 -9.80 -2.45
N SER A 68 18.04 -10.10 -1.16
CA SER A 68 19.11 -9.94 -0.16
C SER A 68 20.14 -11.04 -0.39
N ASP A 69 21.43 -10.71 -0.21
CA ASP A 69 22.51 -11.69 -0.28
C ASP A 69 23.00 -12.16 1.10
N GLY A 70 22.40 -11.59 2.16
CA GLY A 70 22.53 -12.02 3.54
C GLY A 70 23.48 -11.14 4.34
N PRO A 71 23.33 -11.10 5.67
CA PRO A 71 24.08 -10.17 6.52
C PRO A 71 25.59 -10.40 6.41
N ASN A 72 26.32 -9.38 5.98
CA ASN A 72 27.79 -9.37 5.87
C ASN A 72 28.37 -10.41 4.90
N LEU A 73 27.61 -10.89 3.91
CA LEU A 73 28.08 -11.87 2.93
C LEU A 73 28.54 -11.25 1.61
N GLY A 74 27.86 -10.20 1.13
CA GLY A 74 28.16 -9.57 -0.14
C GLY A 74 28.02 -8.06 -0.12
N LYS A 75 27.11 -7.56 -0.95
CA LYS A 75 26.81 -6.14 -1.06
C LYS A 75 25.98 -5.72 0.14
N THR A 76 26.05 -4.44 0.51
CA THR A 76 25.08 -3.92 1.48
C THR A 76 23.68 -3.90 0.86
N ALA A 77 22.64 -3.90 1.71
CA ALA A 77 21.26 -3.72 1.26
C ALA A 77 21.12 -2.55 0.27
N TYR A 78 21.79 -1.43 0.53
CA TYR A 78 21.66 -0.23 -0.29
C TYR A 78 22.31 -0.42 -1.66
N GLN A 79 23.45 -1.09 -1.72
CA GLN A 79 24.10 -1.43 -2.98
C GLN A 79 23.23 -2.37 -3.82
N LEU A 80 22.58 -3.36 -3.20
CA LEU A 80 21.63 -4.26 -3.87
C LEU A 80 20.44 -3.48 -4.42
N ILE A 81 19.82 -2.62 -3.61
CA ILE A 81 18.67 -1.80 -3.99
C ILE A 81 19.03 -0.82 -5.13
N TRP A 82 20.15 -0.10 -5.04
CA TRP A 82 20.58 0.85 -6.07
C TRP A 82 20.93 0.16 -7.39
N GLN A 83 21.44 -1.08 -7.35
CA GLN A 83 21.72 -1.82 -8.57
C GLN A 83 20.45 -2.12 -9.37
N VAL A 84 19.32 -2.33 -8.70
CA VAL A 84 18.03 -2.66 -9.34
C VAL A 84 17.24 -1.40 -9.69
N PHE A 85 17.07 -0.49 -8.72
CA PHE A 85 16.18 0.66 -8.84
C PHE A 85 16.90 1.97 -9.16
N GLY A 86 18.24 1.99 -9.22
CA GLY A 86 19.05 3.17 -9.50
C GLY A 86 19.47 3.96 -8.25
N VAL A 87 20.57 4.72 -8.35
CA VAL A 87 21.13 5.51 -7.24
C VAL A 87 20.19 6.69 -6.88
N GLY A 88 19.61 6.65 -5.68
CA GLY A 88 18.58 7.62 -5.24
C GLY A 88 17.17 7.04 -5.14
N SER A 89 17.03 5.73 -5.37
CA SER A 89 15.81 4.96 -5.14
C SER A 89 15.46 4.76 -3.66
N ILE A 90 16.39 5.05 -2.74
CA ILE A 90 16.23 4.86 -1.30
C ILE A 90 15.90 6.21 -0.66
N GLU A 91 14.79 6.28 0.06
CA GLU A 91 14.37 7.39 0.92
C GLU A 91 14.42 6.94 2.38
N SER A 92 15.64 6.59 2.84
CA SER A 92 15.93 6.12 4.20
C SER A 92 16.47 7.26 5.07
N PRO A 93 16.13 7.36 6.36
CA PRO A 93 16.52 8.46 7.24
C PRO A 93 18.02 8.76 7.21
N ASP A 94 18.86 7.74 7.36
CA ASP A 94 20.32 7.84 7.41
C ASP A 94 21.01 8.42 6.17
N LEU A 95 20.29 8.51 5.05
CA LEU A 95 20.77 9.18 3.83
C LEU A 95 20.55 10.70 3.85
N TYR A 96 19.93 11.25 4.90
CA TYR A 96 19.65 12.68 5.04
C TYR A 96 20.35 13.24 6.27
N SER A 97 21.26 14.21 6.06
CA SER A 97 22.16 14.74 7.10
C SER A 97 21.49 15.44 8.30
N LYS A 98 20.16 15.61 8.28
CA LYS A 98 19.36 16.24 9.34
C LYS A 98 18.39 15.25 9.99
N ASP A 99 18.64 13.97 9.80
CA ASP A 99 17.82 12.86 10.22
C ASP A 99 18.64 11.92 11.12
N HIS A 100 18.09 10.76 11.49
CA HIS A 100 18.80 9.72 12.22
C HIS A 100 19.87 9.08 11.31
N THR A 101 21.14 9.44 11.50
CA THR A 101 22.27 9.04 10.61
C THR A 101 23.24 8.05 11.26
N GLU A 102 23.00 7.73 12.52
CA GLU A 102 23.86 6.92 13.37
C GLU A 102 23.70 5.40 13.13
N VAL A 103 22.64 4.99 12.43
CA VAL A 103 22.32 3.59 12.11
C VAL A 103 21.90 3.45 10.65
N GLU A 104 22.08 2.27 10.06
CA GLU A 104 21.45 1.94 8.77
C GLU A 104 20.00 1.54 9.02
N HIS A 105 19.06 2.00 8.19
CA HIS A 105 17.64 1.64 8.38
C HIS A 105 17.13 0.58 7.41
N ILE A 106 17.94 0.13 6.45
CA ILE A 106 17.64 -1.09 5.70
C ILE A 106 18.80 -2.05 5.86
N VAL A 107 18.56 -3.11 6.62
CA VAL A 107 19.58 -4.12 6.96
C VAL A 107 19.15 -5.49 6.47
N GLU A 108 20.12 -6.36 6.22
CA GLU A 108 19.87 -7.73 5.80
C GLU A 108 19.76 -8.68 7.01
N ALA A 109 18.92 -9.69 6.87
CA ALA A 109 18.70 -10.72 7.86
C ALA A 109 18.42 -12.07 7.18
N THR A 110 18.24 -13.12 7.96
CA THR A 110 18.02 -14.47 7.44
C THR A 110 17.10 -15.26 8.36
N ASP A 111 16.21 -16.04 7.75
CA ASP A 111 15.43 -17.06 8.45
C ASP A 111 15.23 -18.32 7.60
N ASP A 112 14.71 -19.36 8.23
CA ASP A 112 14.55 -20.68 7.61
C ASP A 112 13.37 -20.77 6.63
N VAL A 113 12.53 -19.73 6.52
CA VAL A 113 11.31 -19.75 5.68
C VAL A 113 11.57 -19.14 4.32
N VAL A 114 12.21 -17.97 4.28
CA VAL A 114 12.44 -17.24 3.03
C VAL A 114 13.91 -17.10 2.65
N GLY A 115 14.83 -17.52 3.53
CA GLY A 115 16.26 -17.32 3.36
C GLY A 115 16.65 -15.89 3.73
N HIS A 116 17.43 -15.23 2.88
CA HIS A 116 17.88 -13.86 3.09
C HIS A 116 16.78 -12.84 2.78
N TYR A 117 16.65 -11.81 3.61
CA TYR A 117 15.62 -10.79 3.48
C TYR A 117 16.08 -9.44 4.03
N PHE A 118 15.34 -8.38 3.69
CA PHE A 118 15.58 -7.02 4.17
C PHE A 118 14.65 -6.68 5.34
N ASN A 119 15.19 -5.96 6.33
CA ASN A 119 14.44 -5.31 7.38
C ASN A 119 14.49 -3.81 7.18
N PHE A 120 13.31 -3.19 7.09
CA PHE A 120 13.14 -1.75 7.07
C PHE A 120 12.82 -1.31 8.50
N LEU A 121 13.72 -0.53 9.07
CA LEU A 121 13.68 -0.08 10.46
C LEU A 121 13.04 1.30 10.56
N ALA A 122 12.40 1.58 11.70
CA ALA A 122 11.87 2.89 12.00
C ALA A 122 11.94 3.21 13.51
N HIS A 123 12.48 4.39 13.84
CA HIS A 123 12.68 4.89 15.19
C HIS A 123 11.80 6.12 15.41
N ARG A 124 10.70 5.96 16.14
CA ARG A 124 9.64 6.98 16.29
C ARG A 124 10.14 8.39 16.62
N ASP A 125 11.14 8.49 17.49
CA ASP A 125 11.59 9.78 18.02
C ASP A 125 12.79 10.37 17.27
N LEU A 126 13.44 9.58 16.41
CA LEU A 126 14.69 9.96 15.74
C LEU A 126 14.52 10.14 14.24
N ASP A 127 13.69 9.30 13.61
CA ASP A 127 13.55 9.32 12.15
C ASP A 127 12.56 10.40 11.70
N TYR A 128 12.84 11.02 10.55
CA TYR A 128 12.00 12.03 9.93
C TYR A 128 11.59 11.64 8.50
N ASN A 129 10.94 12.57 7.82
CA ASN A 129 10.56 12.42 6.42
C ASN A 129 11.63 13.10 5.55
N LYS A 130 12.72 12.38 5.29
CA LYS A 130 13.83 12.84 4.45
C LYS A 130 14.57 14.07 5.03
N GLY A 131 14.93 14.01 6.32
CA GLY A 131 15.59 15.10 7.04
C GLY A 131 14.68 16.30 7.34
N VAL A 132 13.36 16.13 7.23
CA VAL A 132 12.36 17.17 7.54
C VAL A 132 11.48 16.70 8.69
N VAL A 133 11.63 17.36 9.84
CA VAL A 133 10.74 17.19 10.99
C VAL A 133 9.31 17.51 10.57
N SER A 134 8.41 16.54 10.70
CA SER A 134 7.03 16.63 10.26
C SER A 134 6.15 15.64 11.02
N ASP A 135 4.88 15.54 10.64
CA ASP A 135 3.94 14.53 11.11
C ASP A 135 4.18 13.14 10.51
N ARG A 136 5.34 12.91 9.88
CA ARG A 136 5.65 11.73 9.06
C ARG A 136 7.08 11.23 9.27
N GLN A 137 7.23 9.91 9.17
CA GLN A 137 8.51 9.22 9.05
C GLN A 137 8.55 8.41 7.77
N ARG A 138 9.72 8.31 7.16
CA ARG A 138 9.89 7.55 5.91
C ARG A 138 11.17 6.74 5.93
N ASN A 139 11.00 5.45 5.68
CA ASN A 139 12.04 4.57 5.20
C ASN A 139 11.46 3.73 4.06
N GLU A 140 11.70 4.12 2.82
CA GLU A 140 11.12 3.46 1.64
C GLU A 140 12.12 3.32 0.48
N ILE A 141 11.93 2.29 -0.34
CA ILE A 141 12.52 2.15 -1.66
C ILE A 141 11.48 2.42 -2.76
N LYS A 142 11.91 2.85 -3.94
CA LYS A 142 11.01 3.16 -5.07
C LYS A 142 11.69 2.98 -6.42
N ALA A 143 10.89 2.74 -7.47
CA ALA A 143 11.29 3.19 -8.80
C ALA A 143 11.05 4.71 -8.92
N TYR A 144 11.81 5.40 -9.77
CA TYR A 144 11.71 6.84 -10.02
C TYR A 144 12.22 7.22 -11.41
N ASP A 145 12.17 8.50 -11.74
CA ASP A 145 12.46 9.06 -13.06
C ASP A 145 13.89 8.77 -13.58
N ASN A 146 14.85 8.43 -12.70
CA ASN A 146 16.19 7.99 -13.12
C ASN A 146 16.43 6.47 -12.93
N SER A 147 15.39 5.70 -12.60
CA SER A 147 15.43 4.24 -12.69
C SER A 147 15.48 3.79 -14.16
N ASN A 148 15.71 2.49 -14.39
CA ASN A 148 15.50 1.91 -15.71
C ASN A 148 14.06 2.21 -16.19
N PRO A 149 13.85 2.74 -17.42
CA PRO A 149 12.51 3.05 -17.92
C PRO A 149 11.53 1.87 -17.92
N ASN A 150 12.03 0.62 -17.99
CA ASN A 150 11.20 -0.58 -17.89
C ASN A 150 10.71 -0.90 -16.47
N LEU A 151 11.02 -0.05 -15.48
CA LEU A 151 10.44 -0.08 -14.13
C LEU A 151 9.31 0.96 -13.94
N LEU A 152 9.04 1.77 -14.96
CA LEU A 152 8.08 2.88 -14.92
C LEU A 152 6.84 2.48 -15.72
N GLY A 153 5.67 2.55 -15.09
CA GLY A 153 4.40 2.18 -15.71
C GLY A 153 3.79 3.34 -16.46
N TYR A 154 3.95 3.36 -17.78
CA TYR A 154 3.31 4.34 -18.65
C TYR A 154 1.91 3.87 -19.11
N GLU A 155 1.17 4.77 -19.76
CA GLU A 155 -0.16 4.47 -20.31
C GLU A 155 -0.17 3.21 -21.18
N GLY A 156 -1.15 2.34 -20.93
CA GLY A 156 -1.35 1.07 -21.63
C GLY A 156 -0.43 -0.07 -21.20
N GLU A 157 0.55 0.18 -20.33
CA GLU A 157 1.50 -0.86 -19.90
C GLU A 157 0.95 -1.70 -18.74
N THR A 158 1.26 -3.00 -18.78
CA THR A 158 0.93 -3.92 -17.69
C THR A 158 2.17 -4.34 -16.92
N PHE A 159 2.10 -4.28 -15.60
CA PHE A 159 3.13 -4.77 -14.71
C PHE A 159 2.58 -5.83 -13.77
N GLN A 160 3.43 -6.79 -13.42
CA GLN A 160 3.27 -7.72 -12.31
C GLN A 160 4.37 -7.44 -11.27
N TYR A 161 3.96 -7.19 -10.04
CA TYR A 161 4.80 -7.03 -8.87
C TYR A 161 4.58 -8.23 -7.94
N SER A 162 5.65 -8.77 -7.39
CA SER A 162 5.59 -9.87 -6.44
C SER A 162 6.68 -9.69 -5.39
N TRP A 163 6.35 -9.87 -4.12
CA TRP A 163 7.33 -9.84 -3.02
C TRP A 163 6.78 -10.59 -1.81
N LYS A 164 7.67 -11.02 -0.93
CA LYS A 164 7.30 -11.55 0.38
C LYS A 164 7.32 -10.43 1.42
N PHE A 165 6.35 -10.46 2.32
CA PHE A 165 6.12 -9.45 3.34
C PHE A 165 5.90 -10.11 4.70
N LYS A 166 6.47 -9.53 5.75
CA LYS A 166 6.21 -9.92 7.13
C LYS A 166 6.26 -8.70 8.04
N VAL A 167 5.33 -8.64 8.97
CA VAL A 167 5.24 -7.61 10.01
C VAL A 167 4.87 -8.25 11.34
N SER A 168 5.35 -7.70 12.44
CA SER A 168 5.05 -8.25 13.77
C SER A 168 3.67 -7.83 14.27
N SER A 169 3.03 -8.69 15.07
CA SER A 169 1.83 -8.31 15.82
C SER A 169 2.10 -7.22 16.87
N GLU A 170 3.36 -7.06 17.28
CA GLU A 170 3.80 -6.00 18.20
C GLU A 170 4.01 -4.64 17.52
N LEU A 171 3.95 -4.56 16.19
CA LEU A 171 4.07 -3.27 15.51
C LEU A 171 2.87 -2.40 15.88
N GLU A 172 3.12 -1.26 16.53
CA GLU A 172 2.07 -0.36 16.96
C GLU A 172 1.60 0.53 15.80
N LEU A 173 0.28 0.62 15.69
CA LEU A 173 -0.41 1.42 14.70
C LEU A 173 -1.18 2.52 15.41
N SER A 174 -1.33 3.66 14.74
CA SER A 174 -2.24 4.73 15.17
C SER A 174 -3.48 4.74 14.29
N SER A 175 -4.40 5.68 14.53
CA SER A 175 -5.55 5.88 13.65
C SER A 175 -5.16 6.46 12.28
N LYS A 176 -3.91 6.90 12.14
CA LYS A 176 -3.30 7.41 10.91
C LYS A 176 -2.57 6.31 10.14
N PHE A 177 -2.27 6.61 8.88
CA PHE A 177 -1.69 5.64 7.95
C PHE A 177 -0.30 5.16 8.39
N SER A 178 -0.04 3.87 8.14
CA SER A 178 1.30 3.29 7.96
C SER A 178 1.32 2.53 6.64
N HIS A 179 1.89 3.12 5.60
CA HIS A 179 1.97 2.53 4.26
C HIS A 179 3.14 1.56 4.16
N PHE A 180 2.86 0.34 3.68
CA PHE A 180 3.87 -0.69 3.43
C PHE A 180 4.18 -0.89 1.94
N PHE A 181 3.19 -0.61 1.09
CA PHE A 181 3.32 -0.61 -0.36
C PHE A 181 2.43 0.48 -0.96
N GLN A 182 2.91 1.08 -2.05
CA GLN A 182 2.18 2.09 -2.81
C GLN A 182 2.38 1.88 -4.32
N LEU A 183 1.32 2.05 -5.10
CA LEU A 183 1.43 2.50 -6.49
C LEU A 183 1.16 4.00 -6.50
N LYS A 184 2.09 4.79 -7.02
CA LYS A 184 2.01 6.26 -6.97
C LYS A 184 2.33 6.85 -8.33
N ALA A 185 1.48 7.78 -8.78
CA ALA A 185 1.77 8.59 -9.97
C ALA A 185 3.06 9.41 -9.77
N LYS A 186 3.64 9.82 -10.89
CA LYS A 186 4.63 10.88 -10.98
C LYS A 186 4.24 11.72 -12.17
N ASN A 187 3.76 12.94 -11.91
CA ASN A 187 3.46 13.87 -12.99
C ASN A 187 4.69 14.71 -13.33
N ALA A 188 4.93 14.93 -14.61
CA ALA A 188 5.96 15.81 -15.15
C ALA A 188 5.57 17.28 -14.97
N VAL A 189 4.27 17.56 -14.98
CA VAL A 189 3.68 18.89 -14.78
C VAL A 189 2.64 18.85 -13.68
N ASN A 190 2.54 19.92 -12.88
CA ASN A 190 1.48 20.06 -11.91
C ASN A 190 0.16 20.40 -12.62
N SER A 191 -0.81 19.51 -12.54
CA SER A 191 -2.12 19.62 -13.17
C SER A 191 -3.11 18.78 -12.37
N PHE A 192 -4.39 19.17 -12.43
CA PHE A 192 -5.50 18.41 -11.83
C PHE A 192 -6.45 17.84 -12.90
N ALA A 193 -6.12 17.97 -14.19
CA ALA A 193 -7.01 17.57 -15.28
C ALA A 193 -7.40 16.08 -15.20
N ASN A 194 -6.49 15.24 -14.72
CA ASN A 194 -6.74 13.84 -14.41
C ASN A 194 -6.09 13.44 -13.08
N GLY A 195 -6.51 14.09 -11.99
CA GLY A 195 -5.89 13.91 -10.67
C GLY A 195 -4.46 14.46 -10.59
N ASP A 196 -3.76 14.14 -9.49
CA ASP A 196 -2.39 14.57 -9.19
C ASP A 196 -1.49 13.42 -8.67
N ASP A 197 -0.22 13.75 -8.45
CA ASP A 197 0.78 12.85 -7.86
C ASP A 197 1.03 13.08 -6.35
N ASP A 198 0.18 13.85 -5.65
CA ASP A 198 0.35 14.16 -4.24
C ASP A 198 0.01 12.95 -3.35
N GLN A 199 -1.03 12.19 -3.70
CA GLN A 199 -1.43 10.95 -3.00
C GLN A 199 -1.11 9.68 -3.79
N PRO A 200 -0.89 8.54 -3.12
CA PRO A 200 -0.82 7.25 -3.81
C PRO A 200 -2.15 6.88 -4.50
N ILE A 201 -2.07 6.07 -5.55
CA ILE A 201 -3.20 5.49 -6.29
C ILE A 201 -3.72 4.26 -5.55
N VAL A 202 -2.82 3.33 -5.23
CA VAL A 202 -3.13 2.13 -4.44
C VAL A 202 -2.20 2.10 -3.24
N THR A 203 -2.73 1.72 -2.08
CA THR A 203 -1.91 1.48 -0.88
C THR A 203 -2.26 0.16 -0.21
N ILE A 204 -1.26 -0.46 0.39
CA ILE A 204 -1.42 -1.49 1.43
C ILE A 204 -0.94 -0.85 2.73
N SER A 205 -1.84 -0.70 3.72
CA SER A 205 -1.58 0.10 4.91
C SER A 205 -2.02 -0.58 6.19
N GLY A 206 -1.24 -0.45 7.26
CA GLY A 206 -1.69 -0.70 8.63
C GLY A 206 -2.38 0.53 9.21
N VAL A 207 -3.47 0.32 9.95
CA VAL A 207 -4.19 1.37 10.69
C VAL A 207 -4.91 0.76 11.90
N GLU A 208 -4.96 1.50 13.01
CA GLU A 208 -5.83 1.19 14.15
C GLU A 208 -7.21 1.85 13.94
N LYS A 209 -8.29 1.10 14.11
CA LYS A 209 -9.67 1.62 14.13
C LYS A 209 -10.32 1.31 15.46
N SER A 210 -10.95 2.31 16.05
CA SER A 210 -11.66 2.16 17.33
C SER A 210 -12.73 1.06 17.33
N ALA A 211 -13.35 0.76 16.18
CA ALA A 211 -14.41 -0.24 16.08
C ALA A 211 -13.90 -1.66 15.82
N SER A 212 -12.74 -1.83 15.19
CA SER A 212 -12.27 -3.12 14.67
C SER A 212 -10.84 -3.48 15.08
N GLY A 213 -10.18 -2.62 15.87
CA GLY A 213 -8.79 -2.75 16.25
C GLY A 213 -7.86 -2.50 15.07
N ASN A 214 -6.71 -3.16 15.09
CA ASN A 214 -5.73 -3.07 14.01
C ASN A 214 -6.25 -3.76 12.74
N GLU A 215 -6.11 -3.09 11.62
CA GLU A 215 -6.49 -3.57 10.30
C GLU A 215 -5.33 -3.40 9.31
N LEU A 216 -5.22 -4.34 8.38
CA LEU A 216 -4.57 -4.10 7.10
C LEU A 216 -5.63 -3.63 6.10
N GLN A 217 -5.39 -2.51 5.44
CA GLN A 217 -6.32 -1.89 4.50
C GLN A 217 -5.69 -1.80 3.12
N VAL A 218 -6.40 -2.29 2.11
CA VAL A 218 -6.09 -2.00 0.71
C VAL A 218 -7.01 -0.88 0.26
N ARG A 219 -6.43 0.25 -0.16
CA ARG A 219 -7.18 1.45 -0.52
C ARG A 219 -6.81 1.92 -1.91
N TYR A 220 -7.81 2.40 -2.64
CA TYR A 220 -7.68 3.05 -3.94
C TYR A 220 -8.08 4.52 -3.81
N SER A 221 -7.39 5.41 -4.50
CA SER A 221 -7.72 6.83 -4.53
C SER A 221 -7.72 7.34 -5.97
N LYS A 222 -8.63 8.27 -6.29
CA LYS A 222 -8.59 9.02 -7.56
C LYS A 222 -7.71 10.27 -7.47
N GLY A 223 -7.18 10.60 -6.28
CA GLY A 223 -6.43 11.83 -6.06
C GLY A 223 -7.37 13.02 -5.92
N THR A 224 -7.20 14.05 -6.73
CA THR A 224 -8.05 15.24 -6.76
C THR A 224 -9.05 15.22 -7.92
N ASP A 225 -10.14 15.96 -7.78
CA ASP A 225 -10.96 16.32 -8.94
C ASP A 225 -10.30 17.41 -9.80
N THR A 226 -10.96 17.81 -10.89
CA THR A 226 -10.46 18.83 -11.83
C THR A 226 -10.35 20.24 -11.24
N LEU A 227 -10.89 20.46 -10.04
CA LEU A 227 -10.78 21.71 -9.28
C LEU A 227 -9.66 21.65 -8.22
N GLY A 228 -8.93 20.53 -8.14
CA GLY A 228 -7.89 20.30 -7.14
C GLY A 228 -8.44 19.94 -5.76
N VAL A 229 -9.71 19.52 -5.65
CA VAL A 229 -10.30 19.10 -4.39
C VAL A 229 -10.03 17.61 -4.19
N MET A 230 -9.48 17.25 -3.03
CA MET A 230 -9.21 15.85 -2.70
C MET A 230 -10.48 15.00 -2.70
N THR A 231 -10.42 13.89 -3.44
CA THR A 231 -11.47 12.89 -3.43
C THR A 231 -11.31 11.95 -2.23
N SER A 232 -12.39 11.26 -1.85
CA SER A 232 -12.34 10.24 -0.81
C SER A 232 -11.73 8.96 -1.37
N ASP A 233 -10.86 8.32 -0.58
CA ASP A 233 -10.36 6.99 -0.94
C ASP A 233 -11.46 5.94 -0.81
N VAL A 234 -11.37 4.92 -1.65
CA VAL A 234 -12.20 3.71 -1.65
C VAL A 234 -11.45 2.60 -0.91
N TYR A 235 -12.15 1.89 -0.02
CA TYR A 235 -11.64 0.65 0.56
C TYR A 235 -11.89 -0.50 -0.40
N LEU A 236 -10.82 -1.09 -0.94
CA LEU A 236 -10.92 -2.31 -1.74
C LEU A 236 -10.98 -3.55 -0.82
N ALA A 237 -10.24 -3.52 0.29
CA ALA A 237 -10.31 -4.57 1.30
C ALA A 237 -9.89 -4.08 2.68
N LYS A 238 -10.33 -4.83 3.70
CA LYS A 238 -9.88 -4.73 5.09
C LYS A 238 -9.68 -6.13 5.63
N LEU A 239 -8.55 -6.38 6.25
CA LEU A 239 -8.24 -7.63 6.95
C LEU A 239 -7.95 -7.32 8.41
N ASN A 240 -8.32 -8.24 9.30
CA ASN A 240 -7.86 -8.18 10.68
C ASN A 240 -6.32 -8.31 10.71
N TRP A 241 -5.65 -7.47 11.50
CA TRP A 241 -4.19 -7.46 11.62
C TRP A 241 -3.60 -8.80 12.07
N GLY A 242 -4.32 -9.54 12.91
CA GLY A 242 -3.92 -10.88 13.35
C GLY A 242 -3.83 -11.90 12.21
N SER A 243 -4.51 -11.66 11.08
CA SER A 243 -4.47 -12.56 9.92
C SER A 243 -3.21 -12.38 9.05
N ILE A 244 -2.42 -11.34 9.29
CA ILE A 244 -1.28 -10.95 8.43
C ILE A 244 0.05 -10.80 9.19
N THR A 245 0.05 -11.01 10.50
CA THR A 245 1.19 -10.75 11.39
C THR A 245 1.96 -12.01 11.78
N ASP A 246 3.24 -11.82 12.13
CA ASP A 246 4.18 -12.83 12.63
C ASP A 246 4.48 -14.00 11.69
N GLU A 247 4.01 -13.95 10.46
CA GLU A 247 4.30 -14.93 9.42
C GLU A 247 4.54 -14.29 8.05
N TRP A 248 5.14 -15.05 7.14
CA TRP A 248 5.44 -14.56 5.79
C TRP A 248 4.23 -14.70 4.87
N LEU A 249 3.97 -13.62 4.15
CA LEU A 249 2.95 -13.52 3.12
C LEU A 249 3.63 -13.31 1.76
N GLN A 250 3.11 -13.93 0.72
CA GLN A 250 3.37 -13.58 -0.67
C GLN A 250 2.34 -12.55 -1.10
N ILE A 251 2.80 -11.39 -1.54
CA ILE A 251 1.97 -10.37 -2.17
C ILE A 251 2.18 -10.45 -3.68
N PHE A 252 1.09 -10.38 -4.43
CA PHE A 252 1.11 -10.24 -5.89
C PHE A 252 0.22 -9.07 -6.27
N VAL A 253 0.70 -8.22 -7.17
CA VAL A 253 -0.07 -7.11 -7.76
C VAL A 253 0.12 -7.12 -9.26
N GLN A 254 -0.95 -7.22 -10.03
CA GLN A 254 -0.94 -6.90 -11.46
C GLN A 254 -1.66 -5.57 -11.68
N ALA A 255 -1.06 -4.66 -12.42
CA ALA A 255 -1.67 -3.38 -12.76
C ALA A 255 -1.50 -3.09 -14.26
N THR A 256 -2.61 -2.84 -14.95
CA THR A 256 -2.63 -2.25 -16.29
C THR A 256 -2.90 -0.75 -16.14
N TYR A 257 -1.93 0.06 -16.52
CA TYR A 257 -1.93 1.50 -16.26
C TYR A 257 -2.72 2.26 -17.33
N ALA A 258 -3.95 2.65 -17.01
CA ALA A 258 -4.79 3.49 -17.83
C ALA A 258 -5.84 4.19 -16.95
N GLU A 259 -6.52 5.21 -17.48
CA GLU A 259 -7.72 5.77 -16.84
C GLU A 259 -8.83 4.72 -16.68
N ASN A 260 -8.91 3.78 -17.63
CA ASN A 260 -9.72 2.57 -17.56
C ASN A 260 -8.79 1.36 -17.31
N GLY A 261 -8.15 1.36 -16.14
CA GLY A 261 -7.16 0.37 -15.75
C GLY A 261 -7.75 -0.92 -15.19
N HIS A 262 -6.86 -1.88 -14.93
CA HIS A 262 -7.16 -3.16 -14.31
C HIS A 262 -6.17 -3.43 -13.18
N LEU A 263 -6.67 -3.77 -11.99
CA LEU A 263 -5.88 -4.12 -10.82
C LEU A 263 -6.26 -5.52 -10.36
N VAL A 264 -5.27 -6.41 -10.24
CA VAL A 264 -5.37 -7.65 -9.46
C VAL A 264 -4.42 -7.54 -8.28
N LEU A 265 -4.91 -7.85 -7.08
CA LEU A 265 -4.07 -7.92 -5.88
C LEU A 265 -4.41 -9.17 -5.08
N GLU A 266 -3.39 -9.96 -4.79
CA GLU A 266 -3.52 -11.17 -3.99
C GLU A 266 -2.56 -11.17 -2.81
N ILE A 267 -3.03 -11.71 -1.68
CA ILE A 267 -2.20 -12.00 -0.51
C ILE A 267 -2.35 -13.48 -0.19
N THR A 268 -1.23 -14.20 -0.18
CA THR A 268 -1.18 -15.62 0.12
C THR A 268 -0.26 -15.87 1.30
N ARG A 269 -0.75 -16.56 2.33
CA ARG A 269 0.04 -16.98 3.47
C ARG A 269 0.97 -18.12 3.09
N LEU A 270 2.27 -18.00 3.36
CA LEU A 270 3.25 -18.99 2.91
C LEU A 270 3.20 -20.30 3.68
N ARG A 271 2.84 -20.27 4.97
CA ARG A 271 2.86 -21.47 5.83
C ARG A 271 1.98 -22.61 5.28
N ASP A 272 0.84 -22.26 4.71
CA ASP A 272 -0.18 -23.22 4.24
C ASP A 272 -0.70 -22.94 2.83
N ASN A 273 -0.08 -21.99 2.10
CA ASN A 273 -0.51 -21.51 0.79
C ASN A 273 -1.96 -21.01 0.74
N ASN A 274 -2.51 -20.57 1.88
CA ASN A 274 -3.87 -20.06 1.93
C ASN A 274 -3.94 -18.65 1.30
N LYS A 275 -4.77 -18.47 0.28
CA LYS A 275 -5.07 -17.16 -0.29
C LYS A 275 -6.03 -16.42 0.64
N ILE A 276 -5.52 -15.48 1.42
CA ILE A 276 -6.28 -14.72 2.43
C ILE A 276 -6.93 -13.46 1.86
N LEU A 277 -6.51 -13.00 0.68
CA LEU A 277 -7.12 -11.89 -0.04
C LEU A 277 -6.98 -12.08 -1.55
N SER A 278 -8.04 -11.73 -2.27
CA SER A 278 -8.08 -11.63 -3.72
C SER A 278 -8.94 -10.43 -4.09
N ILE A 279 -8.36 -9.45 -4.77
CA ILE A 279 -9.02 -8.25 -5.29
C ILE A 279 -8.85 -8.27 -6.80
N GLU A 280 -9.93 -7.97 -7.51
CA GLU A 280 -9.90 -7.67 -8.94
C GLU A 280 -10.80 -6.48 -9.21
N GLU A 281 -10.22 -5.41 -9.73
CA GLU A 281 -10.92 -4.17 -10.08
C GLU A 281 -10.64 -3.82 -11.54
N SER A 282 -11.69 -3.48 -12.28
CA SER A 282 -11.63 -3.02 -13.67
C SER A 282 -12.30 -1.65 -13.78
N GLY A 283 -11.87 -0.80 -14.70
CA GLY A 283 -12.51 0.51 -14.87
C GLY A 283 -12.13 1.55 -13.83
N ILE A 284 -11.02 1.35 -13.14
CA ILE A 284 -10.45 2.31 -12.20
C ILE A 284 -9.24 3.02 -12.81
N ASP A 285 -9.07 4.30 -12.49
CA ASP A 285 -7.94 5.08 -12.99
C ASP A 285 -6.67 4.71 -12.21
N LEU A 286 -5.80 3.96 -12.88
CA LEU A 286 -4.53 3.53 -12.32
C LEU A 286 -3.36 4.37 -12.80
N LEU A 287 -3.58 5.44 -13.57
CA LEU A 287 -2.51 6.18 -14.24
C LEU A 287 -2.38 7.61 -13.69
N ARG A 288 -3.48 8.36 -13.59
CA ARG A 288 -3.50 9.80 -13.28
C ARG A 288 -2.52 10.63 -14.12
N ALA A 289 -2.42 10.31 -15.41
CA ALA A 289 -1.55 11.05 -16.33
C ALA A 289 -2.25 12.32 -16.83
N ASN A 290 -1.50 13.42 -16.82
CA ASN A 290 -1.81 14.69 -17.43
C ASN A 290 -0.91 14.97 -18.65
N ASP A 291 0.20 14.24 -18.81
CA ASP A 291 1.14 14.29 -19.94
C ASP A 291 1.70 12.89 -20.27
N SER A 292 2.19 12.71 -21.49
CA SER A 292 2.82 11.47 -21.95
C SER A 292 4.07 11.02 -21.18
N ASN A 293 4.72 11.93 -20.46
CA ASN A 293 5.87 11.61 -19.60
C ASN A 293 5.46 11.19 -18.18
N ASP A 294 4.17 11.20 -17.86
CA ASP A 294 3.67 10.77 -16.57
C ASP A 294 3.69 9.25 -16.47
N PHE A 295 4.06 8.74 -15.31
CA PHE A 295 4.16 7.31 -15.07
C PHE A 295 3.76 6.96 -13.65
N VAL A 296 3.48 5.68 -13.44
CA VAL A 296 3.22 5.10 -12.12
C VAL A 296 4.44 4.32 -11.68
N ARG A 297 4.76 4.42 -10.38
CA ARG A 297 5.90 3.73 -9.79
C ARG A 297 5.51 3.01 -8.51
N PRO A 298 6.07 1.82 -8.26
CA PRO A 298 5.93 1.16 -6.98
C PRO A 298 6.84 1.81 -5.92
N LYS A 299 6.38 1.76 -4.66
CA LYS A 299 7.16 2.05 -3.46
C LYS A 299 6.92 0.98 -2.40
N TRP A 300 7.95 0.62 -1.65
CA TRP A 300 7.89 -0.35 -0.55
C TRP A 300 8.64 0.19 0.67
N GLY A 301 8.19 -0.14 1.87
CA GLY A 301 8.91 0.17 3.11
C GLY A 301 7.98 0.47 4.27
N ILE A 302 8.32 1.47 5.07
CA ILE A 302 7.47 2.03 6.13
C ILE A 302 7.41 3.54 5.96
N TYR A 303 6.27 4.01 5.47
CA TYR A 303 5.92 5.44 5.42
C TYR A 303 4.68 5.68 6.25
N ARG A 304 4.87 6.27 7.43
CA ARG A 304 3.81 6.38 8.43
C ARG A 304 3.66 7.80 8.95
N SER A 305 2.45 8.10 9.41
CA SER A 305 2.21 9.29 10.21
C SER A 305 2.60 9.05 11.66
N ILE A 306 3.18 10.09 12.28
CA ILE A 306 3.51 10.18 13.70
C ILE A 306 2.73 11.31 14.38
N SER A 307 1.62 11.78 13.80
CA SER A 307 0.79 12.82 14.43
C SER A 307 0.16 12.36 15.74
N GLU A 308 0.07 11.05 15.95
CA GLU A 308 -0.44 10.37 17.14
C GLU A 308 0.70 9.55 17.78
N ALA A 309 1.86 10.17 17.98
CA ALA A 309 3.07 9.49 18.46
C ALA A 309 2.89 8.74 19.79
N GLU A 310 1.98 9.18 20.66
CA GLU A 310 1.66 8.50 21.92
C GLU A 310 0.98 7.13 21.74
N SER A 311 0.43 6.86 20.55
CA SER A 311 -0.13 5.55 20.16
C SER A 311 0.93 4.63 19.51
N LEU A 312 2.18 5.07 19.42
CA LEU A 312 3.27 4.34 18.79
C LEU A 312 4.38 4.13 19.81
N ARG A 313 5.01 2.95 19.81
CA ARG A 313 6.09 2.65 20.75
C ARG A 313 7.38 3.38 20.39
N THR A 314 8.19 3.63 21.41
CA THR A 314 9.53 4.21 21.30
C THR A 314 10.54 3.24 20.70
N ASP A 315 10.32 1.94 20.90
CA ASP A 315 11.24 0.90 20.48
C ASP A 315 11.32 0.84 18.95
N GLU A 316 12.44 0.32 18.45
CA GLU A 316 12.66 0.16 17.01
C GLU A 316 11.56 -0.72 16.39
N GLU A 317 10.92 -0.18 15.37
CA GLU A 317 9.93 -0.88 14.58
C GLU A 317 10.55 -1.47 13.33
N LYS A 318 9.96 -2.58 12.86
CA LYS A 318 10.54 -3.36 11.77
C LYS A 318 9.47 -3.92 10.86
N VAL A 319 9.70 -3.77 9.55
CA VAL A 319 8.92 -4.41 8.48
C VAL A 319 9.86 -5.16 7.56
N SER A 320 9.57 -6.43 7.31
CA SER A 320 10.46 -7.32 6.57
C SER A 320 9.95 -7.58 5.15
N PHE A 321 10.86 -7.56 4.18
CA PHE A 321 10.57 -7.82 2.78
C PHE A 321 11.61 -8.76 2.16
N ALA A 322 11.18 -9.66 1.27
CA ALA A 322 12.08 -10.56 0.54
C ALA A 322 11.60 -10.80 -0.89
N ASN A 323 12.53 -11.21 -1.76
CA ASN A 323 12.26 -11.70 -3.12
C ASN A 323 11.37 -10.76 -3.95
N PHE A 324 11.78 -9.50 -4.09
CA PHE A 324 11.05 -8.57 -4.94
C PHE A 324 11.23 -8.94 -6.41
N VAL A 325 10.13 -8.97 -7.14
CA VAL A 325 10.08 -9.19 -8.59
C VAL A 325 9.19 -8.13 -9.20
N VAL A 326 9.72 -7.41 -10.18
CA VAL A 326 8.97 -6.45 -11.00
C VAL A 326 9.06 -6.89 -12.45
N THR A 327 7.92 -7.21 -13.05
CA THR A 327 7.86 -7.66 -14.44
C THR A 327 6.93 -6.79 -15.25
N LYS A 328 7.48 -6.11 -16.24
CA LYS A 328 6.72 -5.48 -17.32
C LYS A 328 6.31 -6.54 -18.34
N GLY A 329 5.09 -6.50 -18.83
CA GLY A 329 4.62 -7.45 -19.83
C GLY A 329 3.32 -7.01 -20.50
N VAL A 330 2.73 -7.93 -21.25
CA VAL A 330 1.46 -7.73 -21.98
C VAL A 330 0.49 -8.85 -21.67
N LEU A 331 -0.79 -8.52 -21.59
CA LEU A 331 -1.87 -9.50 -21.50
C LEU A 331 -2.28 -9.93 -22.90
N GLN A 332 -2.29 -11.25 -23.15
CA GLN A 332 -2.88 -11.84 -24.35
C GLN A 332 -4.31 -12.28 -24.05
N GLU A 333 -5.21 -11.87 -24.94
CA GLU A 333 -6.55 -12.43 -25.07
C GLU A 333 -6.53 -13.89 -25.54
#